data_AF-A0A0L0SB26-F1
#
_entry.id   AF-A0A0L0SB26-F1
#
_cell.length_a   1.000
_cell.length_b   1.000
_cell.length_c   1.000
_cell.angle_alpha   90.00
_cell.angle_beta   90.00
_cell.angle_gamma   90.00
#
_symmetry.space_group_name_H-M   'P 1'
#
loop_
_entity.id
_entity.type
_entity.pdbx_description
1 polymer ?
#
loop_
_entity_poly.entity_id
_entity_poly.type
_entity_poly.pdbx_seq_one_letter_code
_entity_poly.pdbx_strand_id
1 'polypeptide(L)'
;MVAGLEGQIAAKTKELEEMTADDIDDEQLLYHVYFVLKSKFAAEDHHFSFTVPLFEPLAPNYFITVVSDSWLSSETRIAVSFRNLLLPTKFAPSTEMPDLQPFPTCRRGVAAGTKEV
;
A
#
# COMPACT_ATOMS: atom_id res chain seq x y z
N MET A 1 -3.45 8.73 -0.27
CA MET A 1 -3.75 7.54 0.54
C MET A 1 -3.56 6.33 -0.35
N VAL A 2 -3.22 5.16 0.20
CA VAL A 2 -2.94 3.97 -0.60
C VAL A 2 -3.76 2.77 -0.10
N ALA A 3 -4.22 1.92 -1.01
CA ALA A 3 -4.88 0.66 -0.69
C ALA A 3 -3.93 -0.51 -0.99
N GLY A 4 -3.80 -1.44 -0.05
CA GLY A 4 -3.17 -2.74 -0.29
C GLY A 4 -4.16 -3.69 -0.94
N LEU A 5 -3.84 -4.17 -2.13
CA LEU A 5 -4.62 -5.17 -2.86
C LEU A 5 -3.85 -6.49 -2.81
N GLU A 6 -4.54 -7.55 -2.40
CA GLU A 6 -4.01 -8.92 -2.38
C GLU A 6 -4.80 -9.77 -3.37
N GLY A 7 -4.08 -10.50 -4.22
CA GLY A 7 -4.67 -11.37 -5.25
C GLY A 7 -3.96 -12.72 -5.31
N GLN A 8 -4.73 -13.76 -5.59
CA GLN A 8 -4.22 -15.09 -5.94
C GLN A 8 -4.43 -15.33 -7.43
N ILE A 9 -3.39 -15.80 -8.11
CA ILE A 9 -3.46 -16.19 -9.51
C ILE A 9 -3.26 -17.70 -9.64
N ALA A 10 -4.16 -18.35 -10.38
CA ALA A 10 -4.03 -19.77 -10.71
C ALA A 10 -3.45 -19.86 -12.12
N ALA A 11 -2.13 -19.90 -12.21
CA ALA A 11 -1.43 -19.77 -13.48
C ALA A 11 -0.91 -21.12 -13.99
N LYS A 12 -1.17 -21.39 -15.26
CA LYS A 12 -0.99 -22.72 -15.85
C LYS A 12 0.15 -22.65 -16.88
N THR A 13 1.37 -22.90 -16.41
CA THR A 13 2.63 -23.06 -17.19
C THR A 13 3.47 -21.79 -17.44
N LYS A 14 4.57 -21.92 -18.21
CA LYS A 14 5.74 -20.99 -18.20
C LYS A 14 5.45 -19.74 -19.02
N GLU A 15 4.82 -18.72 -18.45
CA GLU A 15 4.17 -17.68 -19.25
C GLU A 15 4.47 -16.26 -18.75
N LEU A 16 4.52 -15.34 -19.71
CA LEU A 16 4.48 -13.90 -19.47
C LEU A 16 3.02 -13.54 -19.19
N GLU A 17 2.76 -13.06 -18.00
CA GLU A 17 1.44 -12.58 -17.59
C GLU A 17 1.55 -11.07 -17.32
N GLU A 18 0.59 -10.35 -17.89
CA GLU A 18 0.39 -8.93 -17.68
C GLU A 18 -0.73 -8.74 -16.67
N MET A 19 -0.50 -7.91 -15.68
CA MET A 19 -1.50 -7.57 -14.68
C MET A 19 -1.69 -6.06 -14.64
N THR A 20 -2.93 -5.64 -14.87
CA THR A 20 -3.37 -4.25 -14.77
C THR A 20 -4.37 -4.10 -13.64
N ALA A 21 -4.34 -2.93 -13.00
CA ALA A 21 -5.40 -2.50 -12.12
C ALA A 21 -5.94 -1.18 -12.65
N ASP A 22 -7.24 -1.20 -12.93
CA ASP A 22 -7.95 -0.14 -13.62
C ASP A 22 -9.13 0.33 -12.78
N ASP A 23 -9.57 1.56 -13.02
CA ASP A 23 -10.79 2.09 -12.42
C ASP A 23 -12.06 1.45 -13.04
N ILE A 24 -13.25 1.79 -12.52
CA ILE A 24 -14.54 1.25 -12.97
C ILE A 24 -14.78 1.41 -14.47
N ASP A 25 -14.25 2.49 -15.05
CA ASP A 25 -14.45 2.85 -16.46
C ASP A 25 -13.23 2.49 -17.35
N ASP A 26 -12.19 1.83 -16.80
CA ASP A 26 -10.92 1.60 -17.51
C ASP A 26 -10.25 2.90 -18.03
N GLU A 27 -10.69 4.08 -17.58
CA GLU A 27 -10.18 5.37 -18.04
C GLU A 27 -8.78 5.67 -17.47
N GLN A 28 -8.50 5.14 -16.27
CA GLN A 28 -7.26 5.38 -15.55
C GLN A 28 -6.58 4.07 -15.13
N LEU A 29 -5.40 3.84 -15.72
CA LEU A 29 -4.48 2.77 -15.34
C LEU A 29 -3.77 3.14 -14.02
N LEU A 30 -4.14 2.46 -12.94
CA LEU A 30 -3.62 2.72 -11.60
C LEU A 30 -2.31 1.96 -11.33
N TYR A 31 -2.23 0.76 -11.89
CA TYR A 31 -1.08 -0.13 -11.72
C TYR A 31 -0.94 -1.03 -12.94
N HIS A 32 0.30 -1.24 -13.36
CA HIS A 32 0.66 -2.09 -14.49
C HIS A 32 1.94 -2.82 -14.15
N VAL A 33 1.93 -4.15 -14.29
CA VAL A 33 3.11 -4.97 -14.08
C VAL A 33 3.14 -6.16 -15.03
N TYR A 34 4.35 -6.51 -15.47
CA TYR A 34 4.61 -7.77 -16.15
C TYR A 34 5.34 -8.71 -15.19
N PHE A 35 4.94 -9.98 -15.18
CA PHE A 35 5.70 -11.02 -14.50
C PHE A 35 5.84 -12.25 -15.36
N VAL A 36 6.94 -12.98 -15.14
CA VAL A 36 7.21 -14.23 -15.83
C VAL A 36 7.01 -15.36 -14.85
N LEU A 37 5.96 -16.14 -15.04
CA LEU A 37 5.80 -17.36 -14.29
C LEU A 37 6.67 -18.46 -14.88
N LYS A 38 7.48 -19.11 -14.04
CA LYS A 38 8.24 -20.29 -14.47
C LYS A 38 7.37 -21.53 -14.25
N SER A 39 7.26 -22.41 -15.26
CA SER A 39 6.49 -23.67 -15.19
C SER A 39 6.82 -24.55 -13.98
N LYS A 40 8.02 -24.43 -13.39
CA LYS A 40 8.38 -25.14 -12.15
C LYS A 40 7.48 -24.76 -10.96
N PHE A 41 6.90 -23.56 -11.00
CA PHE A 41 6.02 -23.02 -9.96
C PHE A 41 4.56 -22.91 -10.44
N ALA A 42 4.19 -23.50 -11.59
CA ALA A 42 2.83 -23.41 -12.13
C ALA A 42 1.77 -24.15 -11.29
N ALA A 43 2.18 -24.97 -10.32
CA ALA A 43 1.27 -25.66 -9.41
C ALA A 43 1.30 -25.07 -7.99
N GLU A 44 2.11 -24.03 -7.76
CA GLU A 44 2.18 -23.33 -6.47
C GLU A 44 1.27 -22.11 -6.51
N ASP A 45 0.64 -21.79 -5.37
CA ASP A 45 -0.16 -20.58 -5.23
C ASP A 45 0.76 -19.36 -5.20
N HIS A 46 0.58 -18.45 -6.17
CA HIS A 46 1.32 -17.18 -6.20
C HIS A 46 0.46 -16.08 -5.58
N HIS A 47 1.02 -15.47 -4.54
CA HIS A 47 0.40 -14.34 -3.87
C HIS A 47 1.08 -13.04 -4.32
N PHE A 48 0.27 -12.11 -4.82
CA PHE A 48 0.75 -10.78 -5.20
C PHE A 48 0.13 -9.73 -4.29
N SER A 49 0.98 -8.91 -3.70
CA SER A 49 0.61 -7.77 -2.88
C SER A 49 1.15 -6.51 -3.54
N PHE A 50 0.27 -5.61 -3.95
CA PHE A 50 0.65 -4.32 -4.52
C PHE A 50 -0.21 -3.22 -3.92
N THR A 51 0.20 -1.98 -4.16
CA THR A 51 -0.37 -0.82 -3.51
C THR A 51 -0.76 0.21 -4.55
N VAL A 52 -2.03 0.60 -4.56
CA VAL A 52 -2.56 1.57 -5.52
C VAL A 52 -2.88 2.90 -4.84
N PRO A 53 -2.65 4.03 -5.52
CA PRO A 53 -3.12 5.32 -5.03
C PRO A 53 -4.65 5.38 -5.05
N LEU A 54 -5.22 5.97 -4.01
CA LEU A 54 -6.65 6.27 -3.93
C LEU A 54 -6.88 7.76 -4.24
N PHE A 55 -7.85 8.03 -5.10
CA PHE A 55 -8.26 9.37 -5.49
C PHE A 55 -9.58 9.77 -4.80
N GLU A 56 -9.79 11.07 -4.58
CA GLU A 56 -11.06 11.62 -4.08
C GLU A 56 -11.83 12.23 -5.27
N PRO A 57 -13.11 11.86 -5.52
CA PRO A 57 -13.95 10.96 -4.73
C PRO A 57 -13.54 9.47 -4.87
N LEU A 58 -13.61 8.73 -3.77
CA LEU A 58 -13.22 7.31 -3.74
C LEU A 58 -14.15 6.49 -4.65
N ALA A 59 -13.58 5.86 -5.68
CA ALA A 59 -14.32 4.94 -6.54
C ALA A 59 -14.82 3.73 -5.71
N PRO A 60 -16.06 3.25 -5.95
CA PRO A 60 -16.61 2.15 -5.17
C PRO A 60 -15.92 0.79 -5.42
N ASN A 61 -15.38 0.54 -6.62
CA ASN A 61 -14.69 -0.70 -6.96
C ASN A 61 -13.52 -0.40 -7.91
N TYR A 62 -12.45 -1.19 -7.87
CA TYR A 62 -11.46 -1.28 -8.95
C TYR A 62 -11.49 -2.68 -9.56
N PHE A 63 -10.98 -2.80 -10.77
CA PHE A 63 -10.84 -4.08 -11.45
C PHE A 63 -9.36 -4.42 -11.61
N ILE A 64 -9.01 -5.64 -11.23
CA ILE A 64 -7.70 -6.21 -11.50
C ILE A 64 -7.88 -7.17 -12.65
N THR A 65 -7.19 -6.91 -13.75
CA THR A 65 -7.19 -7.77 -14.94
C THR A 65 -5.84 -8.44 -15.06
N VAL A 66 -5.82 -9.77 -15.19
CA VAL A 66 -4.62 -10.55 -15.48
C VAL A 66 -4.80 -11.22 -16.83
N VAL A 67 -3.88 -10.97 -17.76
CA VAL A 67 -3.92 -11.46 -19.14
C VAL A 67 -2.63 -12.22 -19.44
N SER A 68 -2.76 -13.45 -19.96
CA SER A 68 -1.62 -14.19 -20.52
C SER A 68 -1.39 -13.81 -21.98
N ASP A 69 -0.15 -13.50 -22.36
CA ASP A 69 0.24 -13.19 -23.74
C ASP A 69 0.12 -14.44 -24.64
N SER A 70 0.36 -15.63 -24.07
CA SER A 70 0.48 -16.88 -24.81
C SER A 70 -0.86 -17.58 -25.12
N TRP A 71 -1.96 -17.21 -24.46
CA TRP A 71 -3.27 -17.82 -24.66
C TRP A 71 -4.37 -16.80 -24.93
N LEU A 72 -5.01 -16.91 -26.10
CA LEU A 72 -6.21 -16.14 -26.37
C LEU A 72 -7.31 -16.51 -25.36
N SER A 73 -7.97 -15.49 -24.81
CA SER A 73 -9.07 -15.61 -23.85
C SER A 73 -8.68 -16.11 -22.45
N SER A 74 -7.40 -16.15 -22.10
CA SER A 74 -6.97 -16.35 -20.71
C SER A 74 -6.84 -15.01 -19.98
N GLU A 75 -7.99 -14.37 -19.79
CA GLU A 75 -8.17 -13.14 -19.02
C GLU A 75 -8.88 -13.50 -17.71
N THR A 76 -8.32 -13.09 -16.57
CA THR A 76 -8.98 -13.17 -15.27
C THR A 76 -9.22 -11.76 -14.76
N ARG A 77 -10.48 -11.41 -14.53
CA ARG A 77 -10.89 -10.13 -13.96
C ARG A 77 -11.45 -10.31 -12.56
N ILE A 78 -10.90 -9.57 -11.62
CA ILE A 78 -11.29 -9.59 -10.21
C ILE A 78 -11.73 -8.18 -9.82
N ALA A 79 -12.98 -8.06 -9.35
CA ALA A 79 -13.50 -6.81 -8.82
C ALA A 79 -13.11 -6.67 -7.35
N VAL A 80 -12.45 -5.58 -7.00
CA VAL A 80 -12.10 -5.26 -5.61
C VAL A 80 -12.92 -4.07 -5.14
N SER A 81 -13.81 -4.31 -4.17
CA SER A 81 -14.69 -3.29 -3.62
C SER A 81 -14.06 -2.56 -2.43
N PHE A 82 -14.10 -1.23 -2.42
CA PHE A 82 -13.60 -0.40 -1.31
C PHE A 82 -14.68 -0.01 -0.30
N ARG A 83 -15.89 -0.57 -0.40
CA ARG A 83 -17.04 -0.24 0.47
C ARG A 83 -16.76 -0.44 1.96
N ASN A 84 -15.86 -1.35 2.31
CA ASN A 84 -15.48 -1.68 3.69
C ASN A 84 -14.02 -1.31 4.01
N LEU A 85 -13.37 -0.47 3.18
CA LEU A 85 -11.98 -0.10 3.40
C LEU A 85 -11.87 0.89 4.55
N LEU A 86 -11.38 0.42 5.70
CA LEU A 86 -11.03 1.29 6.83
C LEU A 86 -9.73 2.01 6.50
N LEU A 87 -9.85 3.25 6.06
CA LEU A 87 -8.69 4.12 5.84
C LEU A 87 -8.08 4.47 7.20
N PRO A 88 -6.76 4.26 7.40
CA PRO A 88 -6.10 4.79 8.59
C PRO A 88 -6.25 6.31 8.60
N THR A 89 -6.70 6.85 9.72
CA THR A 89 -6.88 8.29 9.91
C THR A 89 -5.58 9.01 9.58
N LYS A 90 -5.67 10.14 8.87
CA LYS A 90 -4.52 11.00 8.53
C LYS A 90 -3.59 11.10 9.73
N PHE A 91 -2.31 10.78 9.51
CA PHE A 91 -1.28 10.96 10.53
C PHE A 91 -1.41 12.35 11.12
N ALA A 92 -1.31 12.44 12.46
CA ALA A 92 -1.25 13.73 13.13
C ALA A 92 -0.16 14.57 12.44
N PRO A 93 -0.41 15.87 12.19
CA PRO A 93 0.61 16.72 11.61
C PRO A 93 1.90 16.55 12.41
N SER A 94 3.03 16.42 11.71
CA SER A 94 4.34 16.29 12.36
C SER A 94 4.48 17.40 13.39
N THR A 95 4.63 17.03 14.66
CA THR A 95 4.85 18.02 15.73
C THR A 95 6.10 18.80 15.37
N GLU A 96 5.94 20.11 15.14
CA GLU A 96 7.09 20.99 14.91
C GLU A 96 8.06 20.85 16.08
N MET A 97 9.35 20.69 15.77
CA MET A 97 10.36 20.54 16.81
C MET A 97 10.33 21.81 17.66
N PRO A 98 10.05 21.71 18.97
CA PRO A 98 10.11 22.89 19.82
C PRO A 98 11.57 23.36 19.87
N ASP A 99 11.80 24.65 19.59
CA ASP A 99 13.09 25.31 19.81
C ASP A 99 13.38 25.37 21.30
N LEU A 100 13.86 24.24 21.84
CA LEU A 100 14.28 24.14 23.23
C LEU A 100 15.55 24.96 23.39
N GLN A 101 15.45 26.10 24.09
CA GLN A 101 16.63 26.73 24.66
C GLN A 101 17.40 25.66 25.45
N PRO A 102 18.73 25.51 25.26
CA PRO A 102 19.50 24.50 25.97
C PRO A 102 19.29 24.72 27.47
N PHE A 103 18.66 23.74 28.12
CA PHE A 103 18.42 23.82 29.55
C PHE A 103 19.76 23.94 30.26
N PRO A 104 19.94 24.92 31.18
CA PRO A 104 21.17 25.03 31.94
C PRO A 104 21.36 23.74 32.74
N THR A 105 22.55 23.14 32.62
CA THR A 105 22.97 21.88 33.28
C THR A 105 22.93 21.94 34.82
N CYS A 106 22.61 23.10 35.40
CA CYS A 106 22.52 23.32 36.84
C CYS A 106 21.08 23.31 37.38
N ARG A 107 20.07 22.77 36.66
CA ARG A 107 18.72 22.56 37.23
C ARG A 107 18.57 21.20 37.92
N ARG A 108 19.56 20.83 38.73
CA ARG A 108 19.39 19.82 39.77
C ARG A 108 19.26 20.60 41.07
N GLY A 109 18.04 20.74 41.58
CA GLY A 109 17.75 21.51 42.79
C GLY A 109 18.55 20.97 43.97
N VAL A 110 19.67 21.62 44.28
CA VAL A 110 20.29 21.55 45.60
C VAL A 110 19.75 22.75 46.35
N ALA A 111 18.81 22.48 47.26
CA ALA A 111 18.30 23.46 48.20
C ALA A 111 19.45 23.93 49.10
N ALA A 112 20.09 25.03 48.74
CA ALA A 112 20.92 25.80 49.66
C ALA A 112 19.98 26.66 50.52
N GLY A 113 19.41 26.03 51.54
CA GLY A 113 18.78 26.72 52.67
C GLY A 113 19.85 27.48 53.43
N THR A 114 19.75 28.80 53.32
CA THR A 114 20.55 29.84 53.95
C THR A 114 20.46 29.84 55.49
N LYS A 115 21.64 30.06 56.12
CA LYS A 115 21.97 30.81 57.34
C LYS A 115 20.91 30.94 58.44
N GLU A 116 21.32 30.79 59.70
CA GLU A 116 21.21 31.88 60.69
C GLU A 116 22.07 31.66 61.96
N VAL A 117 22.80 32.73 62.29
CA VAL A 117 23.42 33.21 63.56
C VAL A 117 24.28 32.28 64.43
#